data_AF-C1MUC4-F1
#
_entry.id   AF-C1MUC4-F1
#
_cell.length_a   1.000
_cell.length_b   1.000
_cell.length_c   1.000
_cell.angle_alpha   90.00
_cell.angle_beta   90.00
_cell.angle_gamma   90.00
#
_symmetry.space_group_name_H-M   'P 1'
#
loop_
_entity.id
_entity.type
_entity.pdbx_description
1 polymer ?
#
loop_
_entity_poly.entity_id
_entity_poly.type
_entity_poly.pdbx_seq_one_letter_code
_entity_poly.pdbx_strand_id
1 'polypeptide(L)'
;MEGPISTVYFTNGDVKRSHPGGRVEYYYKEVDTWHTTHPGGAEVYHFPSGQTEAHGLDGYKEILFPDGLLRRVYPDGREEDQPTR
;
A
#
# COMPACT_ATOMS: atom_id res chain seq x y z
N MET A 1 -19.81 -10.91 4.33
CA MET A 1 -20.63 -9.80 4.87
C MET A 1 -20.31 -8.57 4.05
N GLU A 2 -21.28 -8.09 3.27
CA GLU A 2 -21.17 -6.88 2.46
C GLU A 2 -21.83 -5.73 3.22
N GLY A 3 -21.03 -4.94 3.93
CA GLY A 3 -21.48 -3.66 4.46
C GLY A 3 -21.18 -2.52 3.47
N PRO A 4 -21.63 -1.28 3.76
CA PRO A 4 -21.17 -0.13 3.02
C PRO A 4 -19.73 0.24 3.40
N ILE A 5 -19.01 0.87 2.47
CA ILE A 5 -17.72 1.54 2.77
C ILE A 5 -18.03 2.82 3.54
N SER A 6 -17.35 3.02 4.68
CA SER A 6 -17.41 4.28 5.42
C SER A 6 -16.28 5.20 4.97
N THR A 7 -16.57 6.47 4.69
CA THR A 7 -15.57 7.46 4.26
C THR A 7 -15.52 8.64 5.23
N VAL A 8 -14.31 9.03 5.64
CA VAL A 8 -14.02 10.20 6.46
C VAL A 8 -13.15 11.17 5.67
N TYR A 9 -13.53 12.44 5.66
CA TYR A 9 -12.77 13.55 5.07
C TYR A 9 -12.18 14.37 6.20
N PHE A 10 -10.85 14.51 6.22
CA PHE A 10 -10.14 15.26 7.24
C PHE A 10 -9.92 16.72 6.81
N THR A 11 -9.71 17.61 7.78
CA THR A 11 -9.52 19.05 7.52
C THR A 11 -8.21 19.37 6.79
N ASN A 12 -7.21 18.49 6.85
CA ASN A 12 -5.97 18.59 6.08
C ASN A 12 -6.13 18.11 4.63
N GLY A 13 -7.32 17.66 4.23
CA GLY A 13 -7.62 17.15 2.89
C GLY A 13 -7.42 15.64 2.74
N ASP A 14 -6.95 14.94 3.76
CA ASP A 14 -6.81 13.48 3.74
C ASP A 14 -8.18 12.79 3.67
N VAL A 15 -8.17 11.56 3.16
CA VAL A 15 -9.38 10.73 3.07
C VAL A 15 -9.10 9.36 3.67
N LYS A 16 -9.99 8.87 4.53
CA LYS A 16 -9.95 7.49 5.01
C LYS A 16 -11.20 6.74 4.59
N ARG A 17 -11.03 5.56 3.99
CA ARG A 17 -12.11 4.64 3.64
C ARG A 17 -11.95 3.34 4.44
N SER A 18 -12.98 2.97 5.18
CA SER A 18 -13.03 1.71 5.91
C SER A 18 -13.98 0.76 5.20
N HIS A 19 -13.46 -0.37 4.72
CA HIS A 19 -14.22 -1.38 4.00
C HIS A 19 -14.72 -2.47 4.97
N PRO A 20 -15.90 -3.06 4.71
CA PRO A 20 -16.31 -4.29 5.37
C PRO A 20 -15.27 -5.39 5.10
N GLY A 21 -14.98 -6.18 6.13
CA GLY A 21 -13.92 -7.18 6.06
C GLY A 21 -12.57 -6.69 6.56
N GLY A 22 -12.42 -5.40 6.89
CA GLY A 22 -11.28 -4.88 7.65
C GLY A 22 -10.18 -4.20 6.82
N ARG A 23 -10.34 -4.12 5.49
CA ARG A 23 -9.43 -3.30 4.65
C ARG A 23 -9.67 -1.83 4.94
N VAL A 24 -8.59 -1.07 5.09
CA VAL A 24 -8.62 0.39 5.27
C VAL A 24 -7.76 1.02 4.18
N GLU A 25 -8.27 2.04 3.51
CA GLU A 25 -7.52 2.87 2.57
C GLU A 25 -7.41 4.28 3.16
N TYR A 26 -6.20 4.84 3.17
CA TYR A 26 -5.91 6.19 3.62
C TYR A 26 -5.19 6.94 2.49
N TYR A 27 -5.72 8.08 2.11
CA TYR A 27 -5.11 8.97 1.14
C TYR A 27 -4.51 10.16 1.87
N TYR A 28 -3.19 10.33 1.71
CA TYR A 28 -2.43 11.46 2.22
C TYR A 28 -2.39 12.55 1.15
N LYS A 29 -3.10 13.66 1.39
CA LYS A 29 -3.25 14.75 0.41
C LYS A 29 -1.93 15.48 0.13
N GLU A 30 -1.12 15.66 1.16
CA GLU A 30 0.14 16.42 1.08
C GLU A 30 1.15 15.81 0.12
N VAL A 31 1.21 14.47 0.08
CA VAL A 31 2.20 13.70 -0.70
C VAL A 31 1.56 12.86 -1.81
N ASP A 32 0.27 13.07 -2.07
CA ASP A 32 -0.52 12.38 -3.10
C ASP A 32 -0.35 10.85 -3.09
N THR A 33 -0.41 10.24 -1.91
CA THR A 33 -0.12 8.82 -1.70
C THR A 33 -1.33 8.09 -1.13
N TRP A 34 -1.68 6.95 -1.72
CA TRP A 34 -2.62 6.00 -1.12
C TRP A 34 -1.87 4.96 -0.29
N HIS A 35 -2.40 4.66 0.89
CA HIS A 35 -1.94 3.59 1.77
C HIS A 35 -3.12 2.68 2.11
N THR A 36 -2.97 1.39 1.83
CA THR A 36 -3.97 0.37 2.11
C THR A 36 -3.46 -0.60 3.16
N THR A 37 -4.16 -0.72 4.28
CA THR A 37 -3.92 -1.77 5.28
C THR A 37 -4.92 -2.90 5.10
N HIS A 38 -4.43 -4.13 4.94
CA HIS A 38 -5.26 -5.34 4.80
C HIS A 38 -5.55 -5.99 6.15
N PRO A 39 -6.63 -6.80 6.28
CA PRO A 39 -6.98 -7.48 7.53
C PRO A 39 -5.89 -8.41 8.08
N GLY A 40 -5.01 -8.90 7.21
CA GLY A 40 -3.83 -9.71 7.57
C GLY A 40 -2.59 -8.89 7.96
N GLY A 41 -2.72 -7.57 8.10
CA GLY A 41 -1.64 -6.65 8.48
C GLY A 41 -0.68 -6.24 7.36
N ALA A 42 -0.83 -6.78 6.15
CA ALA A 42 -0.07 -6.33 4.99
C ALA A 42 -0.46 -4.89 4.62
N GLU A 43 0.54 -4.04 4.39
CA GLU A 43 0.38 -2.64 3.99
C GLU A 43 0.78 -2.48 2.52
N VAL A 44 0.03 -1.68 1.76
CA VAL A 44 0.34 -1.36 0.36
C VAL A 44 0.31 0.13 0.14
N TYR A 45 1.40 0.70 -0.38
CA TYR A 45 1.57 2.12 -0.69
C TYR A 45 1.58 2.34 -2.20
N HIS A 46 0.81 3.31 -2.69
CA HIS A 46 0.82 3.75 -4.08
C HIS A 46 1.26 5.21 -4.12
N PHE A 47 2.45 5.43 -4.67
CA PHE A 47 3.09 6.74 -4.75
C PHE A 47 2.75 7.44 -6.07
N PRO A 48 2.78 8.80 -6.11
CA PRO A 48 2.51 9.56 -7.32
C PRO A 48 3.57 9.34 -8.42
N SER A 49 4.75 8.82 -8.05
CA SER A 49 5.80 8.41 -9.00
C SER A 49 5.38 7.24 -9.89
N GLY A 50 4.29 6.52 -9.54
CA GLY A 50 3.91 5.25 -10.14
C GLY A 50 4.51 4.03 -9.41
N GLN A 51 5.39 4.26 -8.43
CA GLN A 51 5.92 3.20 -7.58
C GLN A 51 4.79 2.65 -6.69
N THR A 52 4.78 1.32 -6.50
CA THR A 52 3.92 0.65 -5.53
C THR A 52 4.75 -0.22 -4.60
N GLU A 53 4.50 -0.17 -3.30
CA GLU A 53 5.20 -0.99 -2.32
C GLU A 53 4.23 -1.82 -1.50
N ALA A 54 4.50 -3.11 -1.32
CA ALA A 54 3.79 -3.99 -0.40
C ALA A 54 4.72 -4.43 0.73
N HIS A 55 4.29 -4.23 1.98
CA HIS A 55 5.06 -4.54 3.18
C HIS A 55 4.33 -5.64 3.96
N GLY A 56 4.99 -6.79 4.12
CA GLY A 56 4.52 -7.91 4.91
C GLY A 56 4.87 -7.78 6.39
N LEU A 57 4.09 -8.46 7.25
CA LEU A 57 4.33 -8.48 8.71
C LEU A 57 5.63 -9.20 9.09
N ASP A 58 6.14 -10.07 8.23
CA ASP A 58 7.38 -10.81 8.40
C ASP A 58 8.63 -9.99 8.04
N GLY A 59 8.45 -8.76 7.57
CA GLY A 59 9.53 -7.88 7.10
C GLY A 59 9.88 -8.08 5.63
N TYR A 60 9.23 -9.01 4.93
CA TYR A 60 9.35 -9.13 3.48
C TYR A 60 8.65 -7.95 2.79
N LYS A 61 9.29 -7.40 1.76
CA LYS A 61 8.74 -6.28 0.98
C LYS A 61 8.84 -6.54 -0.51
N GLU A 62 7.87 -6.02 -1.23
CA GLU A 62 7.87 -5.97 -2.69
C GLU A 62 7.74 -4.52 -3.14
N ILE A 63 8.63 -4.09 -4.03
CA ILE A 63 8.67 -2.73 -4.58
C ILE A 63 8.54 -2.86 -6.09
N LEU A 64 7.41 -2.41 -6.62
CA LEU A 64 7.19 -2.30 -8.06
C LEU A 64 7.53 -0.88 -8.50
N PHE A 65 8.57 -0.75 -9.29
CA PHE A 65 8.99 0.53 -9.88
C PHE A 65 8.15 0.87 -11.12
N PRO A 66 8.08 2.17 -11.51
CA PRO A 66 7.29 2.61 -12.66
C PRO A 66 7.70 1.98 -14.00
N ASP A 67 8.95 1.52 -14.11
CA ASP A 67 9.49 0.83 -15.29
C ASP A 67 9.14 -0.66 -15.35
N GLY A 68 8.40 -1.17 -14.36
CA GLY A 68 8.04 -2.59 -14.25
C GLY A 68 9.10 -3.46 -13.59
N LEU A 69 10.17 -2.89 -13.03
CA LEU A 69 11.08 -3.65 -12.20
C LEU A 69 10.41 -3.99 -10.86
N LEU A 70 10.39 -5.27 -10.50
CA LEU A 70 9.99 -5.74 -9.18
C LEU A 70 11.23 -6.05 -8.35
N ARG A 71 11.41 -5.33 -7.26
CA ARG A 71 12.40 -5.62 -6.22
C ARG A 71 11.74 -6.32 -5.04
N ARG A 72 12.33 -7.43 -4.62
CA ARG A 72 12.00 -8.13 -3.38
C ARG A 72 13.05 -7.85 -2.34
N VAL A 73 12.64 -7.44 -1.15
CA VAL A 73 13.52 -7.24 0.00
C VAL A 73 13.13 -8.25 1.07
N TYR A 74 14.10 -9.07 1.48
CA TYR A 74 13.89 -10.12 2.46
C TYR A 74 14.23 -9.62 3.88
N PRO A 75 13.71 -10.27 4.94
CA PRO A 75 13.97 -9.85 6.32
C PRO A 75 15.45 -9.90 6.73
N ASP A 76 16.26 -10.70 6.02
CA ASP A 76 17.72 -10.81 6.19
C ASP A 76 18.50 -9.67 5.50
N GLY A 77 17.80 -8.75 4.82
CA GLY A 77 18.38 -7.62 4.08
C GLY A 77 18.80 -7.95 2.65
N ARG A 78 18.61 -9.20 2.19
CA ARG A 78 18.87 -9.55 0.79
C ARG A 78 17.86 -8.88 -0.13
N GLU A 79 18.31 -8.49 -1.31
CA GLU A 79 17.48 -7.89 -2.36
C GLU A 79 17.55 -8.72 -3.64
N GLU A 80 16.43 -8.86 -4.35
CA GLU A 80 16.34 -9.52 -5.65
C GLU A 80 15.49 -8.68 -6.62
N ASP A 81 16.06 -8.37 -7.79
CA ASP A 81 15.43 -7.57 -8.84
C ASP A 81 15.00 -8.48 -10.01
N GLN A 82 13.73 -8.40 -10.42
CA GLN A 82 13.20 -9.10 -11.59
C GLN A 82 12.21 -8.23 -12.39
N PRO A 83 12.21 -8.28 -13.73
CA PRO A 83 11.16 -7.64 -14.52
C PRO A 83 9.78 -8.27 -14.26
N THR A 84 8.72 -7.48 -14.19
CA THR A 84 7.35 -8.00 -14.30
C THR A 84 7.08 -8.39 -15.75
N ARG A 85 6.83 -9.68 -15.98
CA ARG A 85 6.56 -10.25 -17.31
C ARG A 85 5.31 -9.69 -17.96
#